data_AF-A0A524LKS0-F1
#
_entry.id   AF-A0A524LKS0-F1
#
_cell.length_a   1.000
_cell.length_b   1.000
_cell.length_c   1.000
_cell.angle_alpha   90.00
_cell.angle_beta   90.00
_cell.angle_gamma   90.00
#
_symmetry.space_group_name_H-M   'P 1'
#
loop_
_entity.id
_entity.type
_entity.pdbx_description
1 polymer ?
#
loop_
_entity_poly.entity_id
_entity_poly.type
_entity_poly.pdbx_seq_one_letter_code
_entity_poly.pdbx_strand_id
1 'polypeptide(L)'
;MIPDTDLKDTMEDEKPTFVEEAYFSGARMGEAIDWCIARQDREIHCEVEGTLNSTGKDVRFRGRILKVKKSVLSRKIAVLIEEDMRRQKAGELEKVLTVGSDRTSQQDIAVTQITVQNYLKRNMAEDLYYDGRDLQQAVKDLEKMKSQDVACTVWGKRASDKLPIMIHGSIVGSSTAPAPILVEGFLEVRVEPEGDVGDAKIYHVAQPQLLIGPRFNPNLTILANKVYIMPYAWKAAPEYRDVVATRNLTVKIKSGKKLIENVSFSIKEGEMLAIIGESGAGKSTTVKALIGDIPSTGVCRIAGIDSRETQKVRHFFGYCPQDLSYMYDTFTPLENIIAFGKQYDIPEWQLIQRGKTLLRDFGVLEKGNASTKELSGGQQRRVSIAIALAHNPRVLLMDEPTSGLDPDNRSELWRYLNFINQEYGTSIVVITHYPVEAEFCDKVAVFLRGQSLVAYGSPARLKESMPSRGFAVGIVLHEVDPRARETLEAVEGAKFVLQRGELLKIFTEEPLEIIAERAVIALKEKGIGVKIVKTKSVADMVDYYIGITRGLIQGTIEK
;
A
#
# COMPACT_ATOMS: atom_id res chain seq x y z
N MET A 1 19.10 -46.65 -40.68
CA MET A 1 20.47 -46.20 -40.38
C MET A 1 20.40 -44.73 -40.02
N ILE A 2 20.79 -44.40 -38.80
CA ILE A 2 20.96 -43.06 -38.22
C ILE A 2 22.35 -42.54 -38.65
N PRO A 3 22.55 -41.22 -38.75
CA PRO A 3 23.48 -40.53 -37.84
C PRO A 3 22.82 -39.24 -37.31
N ASP A 4 22.49 -39.14 -36.02
CA ASP A 4 23.34 -38.70 -34.90
C ASP A 4 24.02 -37.37 -35.17
N THR A 5 23.46 -36.31 -34.59
CA THR A 5 24.18 -35.06 -34.29
C THR A 5 23.51 -34.34 -33.13
N ASP A 6 24.09 -34.56 -31.95
CA ASP A 6 24.30 -33.60 -30.87
C ASP A 6 23.14 -32.67 -30.46
N LEU A 7 22.20 -33.21 -29.68
CA LEU A 7 21.57 -32.46 -28.59
C LEU A 7 22.58 -32.40 -27.44
N LYS A 8 23.55 -31.47 -27.53
CA LYS A 8 24.36 -31.08 -26.38
C LYS A 8 23.57 -30.11 -25.51
N ASP A 9 23.53 -30.46 -24.23
CA ASP A 9 23.15 -29.65 -23.09
C ASP A 9 23.39 -28.15 -23.28
N THR A 10 22.31 -27.38 -23.33
CA THR A 10 22.25 -26.05 -22.70
C THR A 10 21.04 -26.01 -21.78
N MET A 11 21.09 -26.81 -20.71
CA MET A 11 20.53 -26.35 -19.44
C MET A 11 21.52 -25.32 -18.90
N GLU A 12 21.40 -24.07 -19.37
CA GLU A 12 21.82 -22.96 -18.54
C GLU A 12 20.89 -23.00 -17.32
N ASP A 13 21.46 -23.38 -16.17
CA ASP A 13 20.83 -23.27 -14.87
C ASP A 13 20.16 -21.89 -14.76
N GLU A 14 18.83 -21.85 -14.68
CA GLU A 14 18.09 -20.67 -14.28
C GLU A 14 18.52 -20.31 -12.85
N LYS A 15 19.53 -19.45 -12.73
CA LYS A 15 19.93 -18.86 -11.46
C LYS A 15 18.72 -18.12 -10.88
N PRO A 16 18.30 -18.42 -9.64
CA PRO A 16 17.23 -17.68 -8.98
C PRO A 16 17.57 -16.19 -8.95
N THR A 17 16.66 -15.34 -9.42
CA THR A 17 16.90 -13.92 -9.72
C THR A 17 17.07 -13.02 -8.48
N PHE A 18 17.19 -13.58 -7.28
CA PHE A 18 17.37 -12.84 -6.01
C PHE A 18 18.16 -13.68 -5.00
N VAL A 19 19.45 -13.38 -4.85
CA VAL A 19 20.36 -13.99 -3.88
C VAL A 19 21.13 -12.87 -3.17
N GLU A 20 21.02 -12.79 -1.85
CA GLU A 20 21.90 -11.93 -1.05
C GLU A 20 23.21 -12.69 -0.83
N GLU A 21 24.25 -12.29 -1.55
CA GLU A 21 25.58 -12.90 -1.55
C GLU A 21 26.57 -12.11 -0.71
N ALA A 22 27.33 -12.79 0.14
CA ALA A 22 28.44 -12.21 0.87
C ALA A 22 29.68 -13.09 0.79
N TYR A 23 30.84 -12.44 0.60
CA TYR A 23 32.14 -13.09 0.41
C TYR A 23 33.03 -12.84 1.62
N PHE A 24 33.59 -13.91 2.18
CA PHE A 24 34.50 -13.83 3.32
C PHE A 24 35.76 -14.66 3.06
N SER A 25 36.91 -14.08 3.38
CA SER A 25 38.17 -14.82 3.42
C SER A 25 38.27 -15.66 4.69
N GLY A 26 39.09 -16.71 4.67
CA GLY A 26 39.35 -17.58 5.82
C GLY A 26 39.80 -16.85 7.09
N ALA A 27 40.50 -15.72 6.93
CA ALA A 27 40.91 -14.86 8.05
C ALA A 27 39.74 -14.10 8.69
N ARG A 28 38.63 -13.90 7.96
CA ARG A 28 37.42 -13.18 8.40
C ARG A 28 36.25 -14.14 8.70
N MET A 29 36.54 -15.39 9.04
CA MET A 29 35.52 -16.39 9.40
C MET A 29 34.64 -15.97 10.57
N GLY A 30 35.14 -15.14 11.49
CA GLY A 30 34.32 -14.56 12.56
C GLY A 30 33.15 -13.72 12.02
N GLU A 31 33.38 -12.96 10.95
CA GLU A 31 32.36 -12.12 10.31
C GLU A 31 31.40 -12.96 9.46
N ALA A 32 31.89 -14.00 8.78
CA ALA A 32 31.04 -14.96 8.08
C ALA A 32 30.04 -15.62 9.05
N ILE A 33 30.52 -15.99 10.23
CA ILE A 33 29.70 -16.56 11.31
C ILE A 33 28.68 -15.55 11.81
N ASP A 34 29.08 -14.30 12.05
CA ASP A 34 28.16 -13.24 12.49
C ASP A 34 27.10 -12.92 11.43
N TRP A 35 27.49 -12.93 10.15
CA TRP A 35 26.57 -12.77 9.03
C TRP A 35 25.53 -13.90 8.97
N CYS A 36 25.96 -15.14 9.23
CA CYS A 36 25.07 -16.30 9.27
C CYS A 36 24.18 -16.31 10.54
N ILE A 37 24.69 -15.92 11.70
CA ILE A 37 23.90 -15.83 12.95
C ILE A 37 22.80 -14.78 12.82
N ALA A 38 23.11 -13.61 12.23
CA ALA A 38 22.12 -12.58 11.93
C ALA A 38 21.00 -13.06 10.99
N ARG A 39 21.19 -14.20 10.32
CA ARG A 39 20.27 -14.83 9.36
C ARG A 39 19.95 -16.28 9.73
N GLN A 40 20.13 -16.69 11.00
CA GLN A 40 20.02 -18.08 11.44
C GLN A 40 18.64 -18.73 11.19
N ASP A 41 17.60 -17.89 11.04
CA ASP A 41 16.23 -18.32 10.75
C ASP A 41 15.97 -18.49 9.23
N ARG A 42 17.00 -18.39 8.38
CA ARG A 42 16.91 -18.45 6.91
C ARG A 42 17.70 -19.63 6.35
N GLU A 43 17.33 -20.08 5.15
CA GLU A 43 18.10 -21.10 4.44
C GLU A 43 19.32 -20.46 3.78
N ILE A 44 20.50 -20.78 4.31
CA ILE A 44 21.77 -20.25 3.83
C ILE A 44 22.53 -21.37 3.12
N HIS A 45 22.86 -21.13 1.87
CA HIS A 45 23.78 -21.96 1.12
C HIS A 45 25.18 -21.34 1.19
N CYS A 46 26.21 -22.16 0.99
CA CYS A 46 27.57 -21.69 0.93
C CYS A 46 28.37 -22.44 -0.12
N GLU A 47 29.36 -21.74 -0.67
CA GLU A 47 30.47 -22.32 -1.39
C GLU A 47 31.71 -22.16 -0.53
N VAL A 48 32.38 -23.27 -0.21
CA VAL A 48 33.51 -23.32 0.70
C VAL A 48 34.73 -23.83 -0.05
N GLU A 49 35.83 -23.12 0.06
CA GLU A 49 37.16 -23.53 -0.38
C GLU A 49 38.11 -23.57 0.82
N GLY A 50 38.93 -24.61 0.92
CA GLY A 50 39.84 -24.80 2.05
C GLY A 50 40.65 -26.09 1.97
N THR A 51 41.24 -26.48 3.10
CA THR A 51 42.00 -27.73 3.24
C THR A 51 41.41 -28.60 4.35
N LEU A 52 41.28 -29.90 4.10
CA LEU A 52 40.80 -30.86 5.10
C LEU A 52 41.91 -31.15 6.12
N ASN A 53 41.65 -30.98 7.41
CA ASN A 53 42.69 -31.12 8.43
C ASN A 53 43.19 -32.56 8.65
N SER A 54 42.38 -33.59 8.37
CA SER A 54 42.78 -35.00 8.49
C SER A 54 43.75 -35.44 7.41
N THR A 55 43.58 -34.96 6.18
CA THR A 55 44.30 -35.48 5.00
C THR A 55 45.22 -34.45 4.34
N GLY A 56 45.09 -33.16 4.69
CA GLY A 56 45.82 -32.06 4.08
C GLY A 56 45.42 -31.78 2.63
N LYS A 57 44.40 -32.47 2.10
CA LYS A 57 43.91 -32.28 0.73
C LYS A 57 43.08 -31.01 0.65
N ASP A 58 43.24 -30.28 -0.44
CA ASP A 58 42.38 -29.17 -0.78
C ASP A 58 40.93 -29.69 -1.00
N VAL A 59 39.93 -28.92 -0.57
CA VAL A 59 38.49 -29.18 -0.77
C VAL A 59 37.78 -27.94 -1.31
N ARG A 60 36.80 -28.14 -2.21
CA ARG A 60 35.95 -27.08 -2.77
C ARG A 60 34.58 -27.66 -3.08
N PHE A 61 33.56 -27.18 -2.38
CA PHE A 61 32.22 -27.76 -2.47
C PHE A 61 31.15 -26.70 -2.23
N ARG A 62 29.95 -27.00 -2.69
CA ARG A 62 28.73 -26.26 -2.40
C ARG A 62 27.89 -27.06 -1.40
N GLY A 63 27.29 -26.36 -0.45
CA GLY A 63 26.47 -27.00 0.57
C GLY A 63 25.51 -26.05 1.27
N ARG A 64 24.69 -26.61 2.17
CA ARG A 64 23.77 -25.86 3.03
C ARG A 64 24.27 -25.76 4.45
N ILE A 65 24.18 -24.57 5.04
CA ILE A 65 24.52 -24.36 6.44
C ILE A 65 23.42 -24.95 7.31
N LEU A 66 23.76 -25.97 8.11
CA LEU A 66 22.84 -26.62 9.03
C LEU A 66 22.79 -25.92 10.39
N LYS A 67 23.95 -25.47 10.88
CA LYS A 67 24.07 -24.90 12.21
C LYS A 67 25.34 -24.06 12.32
N VAL A 68 25.24 -22.94 13.03
CA VAL A 68 26.36 -22.06 13.33
C VAL A 68 26.59 -22.04 14.85
N LYS A 69 27.83 -22.22 15.29
CA LYS A 69 28.19 -22.19 16.71
C LYS A 69 29.28 -21.15 16.94
N LYS A 70 28.97 -20.13 17.74
CA LYS A 70 29.89 -19.09 18.20
C LYS A 70 30.03 -19.16 19.72
N SER A 71 31.21 -19.52 20.19
CA SER A 71 31.62 -19.45 21.61
C SER A 71 33.01 -18.83 21.73
N VAL A 72 33.42 -18.47 22.95
CA VAL A 72 34.74 -17.85 23.21
C VAL A 72 35.89 -18.72 22.66
N LEU A 73 35.74 -20.05 22.70
CA LEU A 73 36.75 -21.03 22.28
C LEU A 73 36.45 -21.77 20.96
N SER A 74 35.29 -21.57 20.32
CA SER A 74 34.93 -22.32 19.10
C SER A 74 34.06 -21.50 18.16
N ARG A 75 34.50 -21.40 16.90
CA ARG A 75 33.83 -20.66 15.83
C ARG A 75 33.70 -21.58 14.62
N LYS A 76 32.54 -22.21 14.47
CA LYS A 76 32.33 -23.30 13.51
C LYS A 76 30.97 -23.21 12.82
N ILE A 77 30.95 -23.59 11.54
CA ILE A 77 29.75 -23.72 10.69
C ILE A 77 29.64 -25.18 10.29
N ALA A 78 28.52 -25.84 10.57
CA ALA A 78 28.23 -27.18 10.06
C ALA A 78 27.56 -27.07 8.68
N VAL A 79 28.13 -27.70 7.67
CA VAL A 79 27.69 -27.62 6.27
C VAL A 79 27.34 -29.02 5.76
N LEU A 80 26.12 -29.18 5.26
CA LEU A 80 25.71 -30.35 4.47
C LEU A 80 26.20 -30.18 3.04
N ILE A 81 27.05 -31.09 2.57
CA ILE A 81 27.60 -31.02 1.20
C ILE A 81 26.53 -31.48 0.21
N GLU A 82 26.28 -30.66 -0.80
CA GLU A 82 25.32 -30.97 -1.87
C GLU A 82 26.04 -31.29 -3.19
N GLU A 83 27.15 -30.61 -3.46
CA GLU A 83 27.90 -30.78 -4.70
C GLU A 83 29.41 -30.61 -4.45
N ASP A 84 30.21 -31.57 -4.91
CA ASP A 84 31.67 -31.46 -4.96
C ASP A 84 32.09 -30.84 -6.31
N MET A 85 32.66 -29.65 -6.25
CA MET A 85 32.94 -28.81 -7.42
C MET A 85 34.22 -29.24 -8.17
N ARG A 86 34.92 -30.29 -7.71
CA ARG A 86 36.22 -30.71 -8.30
C ARG A 86 36.11 -31.81 -9.36
N ARG A 87 34.91 -32.33 -9.64
CA ARG A 87 34.65 -33.38 -10.67
C ARG A 87 35.70 -34.51 -10.70
N GLN A 88 36.08 -35.04 -9.54
CA GLN A 88 36.71 -36.37 -9.43
C GLN A 88 35.85 -37.23 -8.50
N LYS A 89 35.68 -38.52 -8.82
CA LYS A 89 34.79 -39.47 -8.11
C LYS A 89 34.94 -39.33 -6.59
N ALA A 90 34.03 -38.58 -5.97
CA ALA A 90 34.03 -38.25 -4.55
C ALA A 90 33.19 -39.27 -3.78
N GLY A 91 33.85 -40.35 -3.33
CA GLY A 91 33.26 -41.33 -2.40
C GLY A 91 33.69 -41.13 -0.94
N GLU A 92 34.50 -40.12 -0.62
CA GLU A 92 35.19 -40.00 0.67
C GLU A 92 34.87 -38.75 1.50
N LEU A 93 33.99 -37.85 1.06
CA LEU A 93 33.58 -36.70 1.89
C LEU A 93 32.33 -37.05 2.69
N GLU A 94 32.42 -36.95 4.02
CA GLU A 94 31.25 -37.10 4.90
C GLU A 94 30.16 -36.10 4.51
N LYS A 95 28.89 -36.52 4.55
CA LYS A 95 27.74 -35.69 4.14
C LYS A 95 27.68 -34.35 4.87
N VAL A 96 28.18 -34.28 6.10
CA VAL A 96 28.19 -33.07 6.92
C VAL A 96 29.60 -32.81 7.40
N LEU A 97 30.17 -31.66 7.05
CA LEU A 97 31.49 -31.24 7.51
C LEU A 97 31.39 -29.97 8.35
N THR A 98 32.36 -29.83 9.25
CA THR A 98 32.48 -28.63 10.08
C THR A 98 33.58 -27.73 9.54
N VAL A 99 33.24 -26.46 9.39
CA VAL A 99 34.00 -25.45 8.65
C VAL A 99 34.36 -24.32 9.62
N GLY A 100 35.64 -24.01 9.79
CA GLY A 100 36.09 -23.04 10.80
C GLY A 100 37.53 -22.58 10.62
N SER A 101 37.96 -21.65 11.49
CA SER A 101 39.31 -21.06 11.44
C SER A 101 40.37 -21.85 12.21
N ASP A 102 40.00 -22.75 13.14
CA ASP A 102 40.94 -23.42 14.07
C ASP A 102 40.97 -24.96 13.94
N ARG A 103 42.19 -25.51 13.89
CA ARG A 103 42.54 -26.93 13.72
C ARG A 103 42.40 -27.77 15.00
N THR A 104 41.18 -28.05 15.44
CA THR A 104 40.97 -28.88 16.66
C THR A 104 40.20 -30.17 16.45
N SER A 105 39.68 -30.44 15.24
CA SER A 105 39.06 -31.74 14.91
C SER A 105 39.65 -32.32 13.62
N GLN A 106 39.84 -33.64 13.58
CA GLN A 106 40.30 -34.36 12.39
C GLN A 106 39.30 -34.28 11.22
N GLN A 107 38.04 -33.92 11.48
CA GLN A 107 36.98 -33.78 10.46
C GLN A 107 36.71 -32.32 10.06
N ASP A 108 37.51 -31.36 10.56
CA ASP A 108 37.31 -29.93 10.26
C ASP A 108 38.02 -29.50 8.98
N ILE A 109 37.40 -28.57 8.24
CA ILE A 109 38.02 -27.88 7.09
C ILE A 109 38.57 -26.54 7.56
N ALA A 110 39.86 -26.31 7.28
CA ALA A 110 40.50 -25.01 7.39
C ALA A 110 40.14 -24.17 6.15
N VAL A 111 39.24 -23.19 6.34
CA VAL A 111 38.72 -22.36 5.24
C VAL A 111 39.76 -21.38 4.74
N THR A 112 39.95 -21.34 3.43
CA THR A 112 40.65 -20.24 2.74
C THR A 112 39.67 -19.20 2.24
N GLN A 113 38.49 -19.62 1.77
CA GLN A 113 37.42 -18.74 1.32
C GLN A 113 36.03 -19.36 1.55
N ILE A 114 35.06 -18.54 1.97
CA ILE A 114 33.66 -18.91 2.03
C ILE A 114 32.79 -17.83 1.38
N THR A 115 31.93 -18.27 0.47
CA THR A 115 30.84 -17.47 -0.08
C THR A 115 29.56 -17.97 0.55
N VAL A 116 28.74 -17.08 1.10
CA VAL A 116 27.43 -17.42 1.66
C VAL A 116 26.34 -16.75 0.84
N GLN A 117 25.33 -17.53 0.51
CA GLN A 117 24.18 -17.18 -0.32
C GLN A 117 22.93 -17.36 0.53
N ASN A 118 22.28 -16.25 0.89
CA ASN A 118 20.96 -16.28 1.50
C ASN A 118 19.93 -16.32 0.38
N TYR A 119 19.37 -17.50 0.14
CA TYR A 119 18.20 -17.64 -0.71
C TYR A 119 16.99 -17.24 0.15
N LEU A 120 16.25 -16.21 -0.27
CA LEU A 120 15.07 -15.72 0.45
C LEU A 120 13.99 -16.82 0.49
N LYS A 121 14.07 -17.71 1.49
CA LYS A 121 12.94 -18.51 1.90
C LYS A 121 12.02 -17.60 2.72
N ARG A 122 10.91 -17.23 2.10
CA ARG A 122 9.63 -16.81 2.69
C ARG A 122 9.58 -17.01 4.21
N ASN A 123 9.66 -15.92 4.97
CA ASN A 123 9.19 -15.92 6.35
C ASN A 123 7.67 -15.69 6.31
N MET A 124 6.90 -16.78 6.41
CA MET A 124 5.43 -16.84 6.38
C MET A 124 4.88 -17.09 7.79
N ALA A 125 5.07 -16.16 8.72
CA ALA A 125 4.49 -16.28 10.06
C ALA A 125 2.98 -15.94 10.09
N GLU A 126 2.49 -15.07 9.19
CA GLU A 126 1.07 -14.72 8.96
C GLU A 126 0.22 -15.76 8.20
N ASP A 127 0.85 -16.61 7.39
CA ASP A 127 0.16 -17.45 6.40
C ASP A 127 0.49 -18.93 6.57
N LEU A 128 -0.53 -19.76 6.64
CA LEU A 128 -0.37 -21.20 6.82
C LEU A 128 -0.24 -21.90 5.46
N TYR A 129 0.96 -22.44 5.19
CA TYR A 129 1.24 -23.22 3.98
C TYR A 129 1.44 -24.69 4.32
N TYR A 130 0.71 -25.55 3.64
CA TYR A 130 0.79 -27.00 3.84
C TYR A 130 1.11 -27.70 2.52
N ASP A 131 2.12 -28.57 2.54
CA ASP A 131 2.28 -29.58 1.50
C ASP A 131 1.06 -30.53 1.57
N GLY A 132 0.65 -31.10 0.44
CA GLY A 132 -0.45 -32.08 0.41
C GLY A 132 -0.22 -33.27 1.35
N ARG A 133 1.04 -33.56 1.68
CA ARG A 133 1.47 -34.56 2.67
C ARG A 133 1.24 -34.16 4.13
N ASP A 134 1.01 -32.88 4.42
CA ASP A 134 0.82 -32.31 5.76
C ASP A 134 -0.62 -31.79 6.00
N LEU A 135 -1.59 -32.23 5.19
CA LEU A 135 -2.99 -31.81 5.27
C LEU A 135 -3.61 -32.07 6.65
N GLN A 136 -3.21 -33.13 7.35
CA GLN A 136 -3.68 -33.39 8.71
C GLN A 136 -3.31 -32.28 9.69
N GLN A 137 -2.11 -31.69 9.54
CA GLN A 137 -1.68 -30.57 10.36
C GLN A 137 -2.49 -29.31 10.01
N ALA A 138 -2.78 -29.11 8.72
CA ALA A 138 -3.66 -28.04 8.24
C ALA A 138 -5.04 -28.08 8.89
N VAL A 139 -5.66 -29.26 8.90
CA VAL A 139 -6.98 -29.48 9.49
C VAL A 139 -6.96 -29.24 11.01
N LYS A 140 -5.93 -29.71 11.71
CA LYS A 140 -5.76 -29.50 13.16
C LYS A 140 -5.62 -28.03 13.54
N ASP A 141 -4.91 -27.25 12.73
CA ASP A 141 -4.71 -25.83 12.99
C ASP A 141 -5.97 -25.02 12.65
N LEU A 142 -6.70 -25.39 11.60
CA LEU A 142 -8.02 -24.83 11.28
C LEU A 142 -9.09 -25.14 12.33
N GLU A 143 -9.11 -26.36 12.90
CA GLU A 143 -10.04 -26.72 13.98
C GLU A 143 -9.84 -25.88 15.25
N LYS A 144 -8.63 -25.34 15.47
CA LYS A 144 -8.34 -24.40 16.56
C LYS A 144 -8.82 -22.98 16.25
N MET A 145 -9.01 -22.63 14.97
CA MET A 145 -9.42 -21.31 14.48
C MET A 145 -10.94 -21.15 14.33
N LYS A 146 -11.75 -22.02 14.96
CA LYS A 146 -13.23 -22.01 14.89
C LYS A 146 -13.79 -20.60 15.02
N SER A 147 -14.56 -20.16 14.00
CA SER A 147 -15.33 -18.90 13.83
C SER A 147 -14.81 -17.83 12.85
N GLN A 148 -13.87 -18.14 11.96
CA GLN A 148 -13.43 -17.21 10.89
C GLN A 148 -13.70 -17.74 9.48
N ASP A 149 -14.07 -16.85 8.55
CA ASP A 149 -14.12 -17.16 7.12
C ASP A 149 -12.69 -17.18 6.58
N VAL A 150 -12.21 -18.38 6.24
CA VAL A 150 -10.83 -18.61 5.83
C VAL A 150 -10.79 -18.88 4.33
N ALA A 151 -10.01 -18.10 3.60
CA ALA A 151 -9.82 -18.27 2.16
C ALA A 151 -8.68 -19.25 1.95
N CYS A 152 -8.79 -20.04 0.90
CA CYS A 152 -7.74 -20.97 0.54
C CYS A 152 -7.57 -21.07 -0.97
N THR A 153 -6.34 -21.34 -1.36
CA THR A 153 -5.99 -21.79 -2.70
C THR A 153 -5.47 -23.21 -2.60
N VAL A 154 -6.04 -24.10 -3.39
CA VAL A 154 -5.66 -25.51 -3.41
C VAL A 154 -5.15 -25.86 -4.80
N TRP A 155 -3.94 -26.40 -4.86
CA TRP A 155 -3.37 -26.98 -6.08
C TRP A 155 -3.36 -28.48 -5.94
N GLY A 156 -3.90 -29.18 -6.93
CA GLY A 156 -4.03 -30.63 -6.88
C GLY A 156 -4.39 -31.25 -8.20
N LYS A 157 -4.90 -32.47 -8.14
CA LYS A 157 -5.47 -33.19 -9.29
C LYS A 157 -6.88 -33.66 -8.95
N ARG A 158 -7.80 -33.55 -9.90
CA ARG A 158 -9.16 -34.08 -9.71
C ARG A 158 -9.11 -35.61 -9.61
N ALA A 159 -9.89 -36.18 -8.70
CA ALA A 159 -9.81 -37.61 -8.42
C ALA A 159 -10.24 -38.49 -9.60
N SER A 160 -11.22 -38.03 -10.40
CA SER A 160 -11.78 -38.77 -11.55
C SER A 160 -10.86 -38.88 -12.75
N ASP A 161 -10.31 -37.76 -13.23
CA ASP A 161 -9.55 -37.68 -14.49
C ASP A 161 -8.04 -37.43 -14.30
N LYS A 162 -7.60 -37.21 -13.06
CA LYS A 162 -6.22 -36.85 -12.68
C LYS A 162 -5.71 -35.55 -13.32
N LEU A 163 -6.59 -34.72 -13.89
CA LEU A 163 -6.20 -33.43 -14.46
C LEU A 163 -5.74 -32.47 -13.35
N PRO A 164 -4.64 -31.73 -13.56
CA PRO A 164 -4.22 -30.67 -12.65
C PRO A 164 -5.33 -29.62 -12.51
N ILE A 165 -5.58 -29.19 -11.29
CA ILE A 165 -6.58 -28.17 -10.99
C ILE A 165 -6.06 -27.23 -9.90
N MET A 166 -6.34 -25.95 -10.06
CA MET A 166 -6.19 -24.91 -9.04
C MET A 166 -7.58 -24.41 -8.71
N ILE A 167 -7.96 -24.43 -7.43
CA ILE A 167 -9.23 -23.86 -6.98
C ILE A 167 -8.99 -22.77 -5.93
N HIS A 168 -9.80 -21.73 -5.99
CA HIS A 168 -9.88 -20.66 -5.00
C HIS A 168 -11.24 -20.74 -4.32
N GLY A 169 -11.29 -20.63 -2.99
CA GLY A 169 -12.55 -20.70 -2.27
C GLY A 169 -12.44 -20.46 -0.78
N SER A 170 -13.57 -20.54 -0.08
CA SER A 170 -13.65 -20.43 1.38
C SER A 170 -13.74 -21.80 2.03
N ILE A 171 -13.02 -22.00 3.13
CA ILE A 171 -13.11 -23.22 3.94
C ILE A 171 -14.38 -23.15 4.76
N VAL A 172 -15.31 -24.07 4.49
CA VAL A 172 -16.61 -24.15 5.17
C VAL A 172 -16.66 -25.25 6.23
N GLY A 173 -15.69 -26.17 6.19
CA GLY A 173 -15.56 -27.25 7.16
C GLY A 173 -14.17 -27.86 7.12
N SER A 174 -13.71 -28.34 8.27
CA SER A 174 -12.50 -29.15 8.40
C SER A 174 -12.78 -30.25 9.44
N SER A 175 -12.28 -31.46 9.21
CA SER A 175 -12.39 -32.53 10.20
C SER A 175 -11.16 -33.42 10.22
N THR A 176 -10.65 -33.66 11.43
CA THR A 176 -9.60 -34.66 11.71
C THR A 176 -10.16 -36.06 11.92
N ALA A 177 -11.48 -36.20 12.12
CA ALA A 177 -12.12 -37.48 12.36
C ALA A 177 -12.30 -38.25 11.04
N PRO A 178 -12.08 -39.57 11.03
CA PRO A 178 -12.35 -40.39 9.86
C PRO A 178 -13.85 -40.29 9.52
N ALA A 179 -14.16 -39.82 8.32
CA ALA A 179 -15.49 -39.94 7.76
C ALA A 179 -15.68 -41.35 7.19
N PRO A 180 -16.90 -41.84 6.95
CA PRO A 180 -17.14 -43.22 6.51
C PRO A 180 -16.38 -43.66 5.24
N ILE A 181 -15.78 -42.73 4.48
CA ILE A 181 -15.11 -42.96 3.19
C ILE A 181 -13.79 -42.15 3.06
N LEU A 182 -13.47 -41.23 3.98
CA LEU A 182 -12.19 -40.50 4.04
C LEU A 182 -11.49 -40.91 5.33
N VAL A 183 -10.41 -41.69 5.20
CA VAL A 183 -9.76 -42.38 6.32
C VAL A 183 -8.85 -41.44 7.14
N GLU A 184 -8.55 -40.26 6.59
CA GLU A 184 -7.73 -39.20 7.22
C GLU A 184 -8.37 -37.81 7.02
N GLY A 185 -7.79 -36.79 7.67
CA GLY A 185 -8.38 -35.45 7.73
C GLY A 185 -8.63 -34.80 6.37
N PHE A 186 -9.76 -34.08 6.26
CA PHE A 186 -10.22 -33.44 5.01
C PHE A 186 -10.63 -31.98 5.23
N LEU A 187 -10.63 -31.22 4.12
CA LEU A 187 -11.15 -29.85 4.05
C LEU A 187 -12.33 -29.78 3.09
N GLU A 188 -13.37 -29.05 3.48
CA GLU A 188 -14.50 -28.69 2.63
C GLU A 188 -14.31 -27.26 2.15
N VAL A 189 -14.12 -27.10 0.84
CA VAL A 189 -13.88 -25.80 0.21
C VAL A 189 -15.08 -25.45 -0.65
N ARG A 190 -15.75 -24.34 -0.32
CA ARG A 190 -16.78 -23.74 -1.16
C ARG A 190 -16.10 -22.88 -2.21
N VAL A 191 -16.26 -23.27 -3.47
CA VAL A 191 -15.72 -22.56 -4.63
C VAL A 191 -16.88 -21.87 -5.33
N GLU A 192 -16.78 -20.55 -5.45
CA GLU A 192 -17.72 -19.74 -6.24
C GLU A 192 -17.49 -20.00 -7.74
N PRO A 193 -18.55 -20.00 -8.57
CA PRO A 193 -18.39 -20.20 -10.00
C PRO A 193 -17.61 -19.04 -10.64
N GLU A 194 -16.80 -19.34 -11.66
CA GLU A 194 -16.23 -18.32 -12.55
C GLU A 194 -17.36 -17.74 -13.43
N GLY A 195 -18.12 -16.79 -12.87
CA GLY A 195 -19.23 -16.08 -13.52
C GLY A 195 -20.59 -16.20 -12.80
N ASP A 196 -21.44 -15.17 -12.93
CA ASP A 196 -22.71 -14.95 -12.19
C ASP A 196 -23.87 -15.93 -12.49
N VAL A 197 -23.63 -17.15 -12.99
CA VAL A 197 -24.73 -18.00 -13.52
C VAL A 197 -24.69 -19.45 -13.01
N GLY A 198 -24.22 -19.71 -11.79
CA GLY A 198 -24.26 -21.06 -11.23
C GLY A 198 -24.32 -21.14 -9.71
N ASP A 199 -24.76 -22.29 -9.20
CA ASP A 199 -24.69 -22.59 -7.76
C ASP A 199 -23.25 -22.91 -7.34
N ALA A 200 -22.84 -22.37 -6.19
CA ALA A 200 -21.52 -22.63 -5.60
C ALA A 200 -21.31 -24.13 -5.37
N LYS A 201 -20.14 -24.65 -5.75
CA LYS A 201 -19.81 -26.07 -5.61
C LYS A 201 -18.92 -26.28 -4.40
N ILE A 202 -19.21 -27.33 -3.63
CA ILE A 202 -18.38 -27.75 -2.51
C ILE A 202 -17.44 -28.84 -3.01
N TYR A 203 -16.13 -28.59 -2.90
CA TYR A 203 -15.08 -29.55 -3.19
C TYR A 203 -14.50 -30.10 -1.89
N HIS A 204 -14.27 -31.40 -1.87
CA HIS A 204 -13.54 -32.05 -0.80
C HIS A 204 -12.07 -32.16 -1.16
N VAL A 205 -11.21 -31.64 -0.29
CA VAL A 205 -9.76 -31.65 -0.46
C VAL A 205 -9.16 -32.68 0.50
N ALA A 206 -8.45 -33.65 -0.04
CA ALA A 206 -7.92 -34.79 0.70
C ALA A 206 -6.48 -35.15 0.29
N GLN A 207 -5.80 -35.91 1.14
CA GLN A 207 -4.48 -36.48 0.85
C GLN A 207 -4.57 -37.60 -0.20
N PRO A 208 -3.45 -37.97 -0.86
CA PRO A 208 -3.42 -39.10 -1.78
C PRO A 208 -3.79 -40.41 -1.04
N GLN A 209 -4.99 -40.93 -1.31
CA GLN A 209 -5.48 -42.20 -0.75
C GLN A 209 -6.25 -43.04 -1.78
N LEU A 210 -6.39 -44.33 -1.49
CA LEU A 210 -7.21 -45.26 -2.27
C LEU A 210 -8.70 -45.07 -1.89
N LEU A 211 -9.43 -44.28 -2.67
CA LEU A 211 -10.83 -43.95 -2.41
C LEU A 211 -11.75 -45.00 -3.07
N ILE A 212 -12.31 -45.92 -2.28
CA ILE A 212 -13.24 -46.96 -2.76
C ILE A 212 -14.50 -46.96 -1.88
N GLY A 213 -15.65 -46.62 -2.45
CA GLY A 213 -16.94 -46.70 -1.76
C GLY A 213 -18.14 -46.21 -2.58
N PRO A 214 -19.38 -46.65 -2.25
CA PRO A 214 -20.58 -46.42 -3.06
C PRO A 214 -21.16 -44.99 -3.00
N ARG A 215 -20.64 -44.09 -2.16
CA ARG A 215 -21.11 -42.69 -2.02
C ARG A 215 -20.09 -41.63 -2.43
N PHE A 216 -18.99 -42.03 -3.08
CA PHE A 216 -17.91 -41.12 -3.46
C PHE A 216 -18.14 -40.50 -4.85
N ASN A 217 -18.11 -39.16 -4.96
CA ASN A 217 -18.15 -38.48 -6.25
C ASN A 217 -16.74 -37.99 -6.65
N PRO A 218 -16.03 -38.71 -7.52
CA PRO A 218 -14.65 -38.38 -7.89
C PRO A 218 -14.52 -37.06 -8.65
N ASN A 219 -15.63 -36.49 -9.16
CA ASN A 219 -15.63 -35.20 -9.84
C ASN A 219 -15.62 -33.99 -8.88
N LEU A 220 -15.96 -34.20 -7.60
CA LEU A 220 -15.99 -33.17 -6.56
C LEU A 220 -14.86 -33.31 -5.53
N THR A 221 -13.87 -34.17 -5.80
CA THR A 221 -12.73 -34.40 -4.91
C THR A 221 -11.42 -34.00 -5.58
N ILE A 222 -10.61 -33.26 -4.84
CA ILE A 222 -9.30 -32.78 -5.28
C ILE A 222 -8.23 -33.39 -4.38
N LEU A 223 -7.30 -34.13 -4.99
CA LEU A 223 -6.11 -34.64 -4.34
C LEU A 223 -5.10 -33.50 -4.27
N ALA A 224 -4.96 -32.88 -3.10
CA ALA A 224 -4.09 -31.72 -2.94
C ALA A 224 -2.61 -32.12 -3.00
N ASN A 225 -1.86 -31.37 -3.81
CA ASN A 225 -0.41 -31.37 -3.78
C ASN A 225 0.11 -30.28 -2.84
N LYS A 226 -0.60 -29.14 -2.77
CA LYS A 226 -0.29 -27.96 -1.95
C LYS A 226 -1.58 -27.26 -1.54
N VAL A 227 -1.66 -26.82 -0.29
CA VAL A 227 -2.78 -26.05 0.26
C VAL A 227 -2.22 -24.78 0.87
N TYR A 228 -2.68 -23.64 0.36
CA TYR A 228 -2.40 -22.33 0.92
C TYR A 228 -3.65 -21.82 1.62
N ILE A 229 -3.51 -21.54 2.91
CA ILE A 229 -4.60 -21.08 3.76
C ILE A 229 -4.27 -19.65 4.16
N MET A 230 -5.16 -18.74 3.78
CA MET A 230 -5.14 -17.34 4.20
C MET A 230 -6.12 -17.23 5.37
N PRO A 231 -5.65 -17.34 6.63
CA PRO A 231 -6.52 -17.21 7.81
C PRO A 231 -7.26 -15.87 7.84
N TYR A 232 -6.70 -14.86 7.17
CA TYR A 232 -7.32 -13.56 6.94
C TYR A 232 -7.71 -13.39 5.48
N ALA A 233 -8.62 -14.24 4.99
CA ALA A 233 -9.42 -13.84 3.83
C ALA A 233 -9.94 -12.44 4.12
N TRP A 234 -9.59 -11.50 3.25
CA TRP A 234 -10.05 -10.14 3.40
C TRP A 234 -11.57 -10.22 3.37
N LYS A 235 -12.20 -10.04 4.54
CA LYS A 235 -13.64 -10.02 4.65
C LYS A 235 -14.16 -9.09 3.56
N ALA A 236 -15.18 -9.55 2.83
CA ALA A 236 -16.00 -8.64 2.03
C ALA A 236 -16.22 -7.38 2.88
N ALA A 237 -15.86 -6.24 2.32
CA ALA A 237 -15.96 -4.98 3.04
C ALA A 237 -17.41 -4.88 3.58
N PRO A 238 -17.62 -4.47 4.84
CA PRO A 238 -18.97 -4.37 5.39
C PRO A 238 -19.86 -3.62 4.40
N GLU A 239 -21.12 -4.00 4.21
CA GLU A 239 -21.99 -3.16 3.38
C GLU A 239 -22.12 -1.78 4.06
N TYR A 240 -21.62 -0.74 3.40
CA TYR A 240 -21.71 0.65 3.83
C TYR A 240 -22.18 1.53 2.69
N ARG A 241 -22.92 2.58 3.03
CA ARG A 241 -23.34 3.60 2.06
C ARG A 241 -22.21 4.57 1.74
N ASP A 242 -21.46 4.97 2.77
CA ASP A 242 -20.38 5.94 2.68
C ASP A 242 -19.08 5.26 3.14
N VAL A 243 -18.02 5.36 2.33
CA VAL A 243 -16.71 4.75 2.62
C VAL A 243 -15.98 5.50 3.74
N VAL A 244 -16.23 6.80 3.88
CA VAL A 244 -15.86 7.58 5.07
C VAL A 244 -17.09 8.30 5.57
N ALA A 245 -17.33 8.24 6.87
CA ALA A 245 -18.44 8.95 7.50
C ALA A 245 -18.02 9.55 8.84
N THR A 246 -18.22 10.86 8.97
CA THR A 246 -18.10 11.59 10.23
C THR A 246 -19.43 12.23 10.58
N ARG A 247 -19.86 12.11 11.84
CA ARG A 247 -21.05 12.82 12.35
C ARG A 247 -20.76 13.36 13.74
N ASN A 248 -20.91 14.67 13.89
CA ASN A 248 -20.64 15.41 15.12
C ASN A 248 -19.24 15.13 15.69
N LEU A 249 -18.26 14.87 14.81
CA LEU A 249 -16.90 14.51 15.19
C LEU A 249 -16.26 15.65 15.98
N THR A 250 -15.86 15.36 17.21
CA THR A 250 -15.29 16.33 18.13
C THR A 250 -14.06 15.76 18.82
N VAL A 251 -12.96 16.50 18.81
CA VAL A 251 -11.69 16.15 19.46
C VAL A 251 -11.36 17.19 20.52
N LYS A 252 -11.09 16.72 21.73
CA LYS A 252 -10.71 17.55 22.88
C LYS A 252 -9.32 17.12 23.37
N ILE A 253 -8.48 18.08 23.70
CA ILE A 253 -7.23 17.80 24.44
C ILE A 253 -7.52 17.71 25.94
N LYS A 254 -6.56 17.19 26.71
CA LYS A 254 -6.69 16.98 28.16
C LYS A 254 -7.09 18.24 28.95
N SER A 255 -6.72 19.44 28.47
CA SER A 255 -7.12 20.72 29.08
C SER A 255 -8.60 21.10 28.85
N GLY A 256 -9.36 20.28 28.12
CA GLY A 256 -10.75 20.55 27.75
C GLY A 256 -10.91 21.43 26.50
N LYS A 257 -9.83 22.02 25.98
CA LYS A 257 -9.86 22.78 24.72
C LYS A 257 -10.24 21.85 23.57
N LYS A 258 -11.22 22.28 22.77
CA LYS A 258 -11.63 21.61 21.54
C LYS A 258 -10.66 21.96 20.41
N LEU A 259 -10.12 20.95 19.74
CA LEU A 259 -9.29 21.13 18.54
C LEU A 259 -10.14 21.16 17.28
N ILE A 260 -11.16 20.30 17.23
CA ILE A 260 -12.26 20.34 16.26
C ILE A 260 -13.58 20.11 16.99
N GLU A 261 -14.64 20.71 16.47
CA GLU A 261 -15.99 20.59 17.03
C GLU A 261 -17.02 20.36 15.92
N ASN A 262 -17.92 19.41 16.16
CA ASN A 262 -19.10 19.14 15.36
C ASN A 262 -18.85 18.93 13.85
N VAL A 263 -17.72 18.30 13.49
CA VAL A 263 -17.36 18.05 12.09
C VAL A 263 -18.21 16.90 11.54
N SER A 264 -18.94 17.15 10.46
CA SER A 264 -19.79 16.17 9.80
C SER A 264 -19.63 16.24 8.28
N PHE A 265 -19.16 15.15 7.69
CA PHE A 265 -19.07 14.96 6.25
C PHE A 265 -19.00 13.46 5.94
N SER A 266 -19.30 13.10 4.71
CA SER A 266 -19.09 11.75 4.20
C SER A 266 -18.46 11.76 2.80
N ILE A 267 -18.00 10.61 2.35
CA ILE A 267 -17.74 10.35 0.93
C ILE A 267 -18.19 8.95 0.59
N LYS A 268 -18.62 8.77 -0.66
CA LYS A 268 -18.93 7.44 -1.21
C LYS A 268 -17.67 6.78 -1.73
N GLU A 269 -17.78 5.48 -1.98
CA GLU A 269 -16.70 4.73 -2.62
C GLU A 269 -16.41 5.30 -4.03
N GLY A 270 -15.13 5.51 -4.32
CA GLY A 270 -14.68 6.15 -5.55
C GLY A 270 -14.72 7.68 -5.55
N GLU A 271 -15.24 8.36 -4.52
CA GLU A 271 -15.21 9.82 -4.46
C GLU A 271 -13.86 10.35 -3.91
N MET A 272 -13.49 11.54 -4.37
CA MET A 272 -12.35 12.33 -3.89
C MET A 272 -12.81 13.52 -3.05
N LEU A 273 -12.21 13.72 -1.88
CA LEU A 273 -12.48 14.82 -0.95
C LEU A 273 -11.23 15.68 -0.73
N ALA A 274 -11.36 16.99 -0.95
CA ALA A 274 -10.39 17.96 -0.48
C ALA A 274 -10.81 18.55 0.88
N ILE A 275 -9.93 18.47 1.88
CA ILE A 275 -10.05 19.21 3.14
C ILE A 275 -9.16 20.44 3.05
N ILE A 276 -9.78 21.62 2.93
CA ILE A 276 -9.07 22.89 2.75
C ILE A 276 -9.23 23.81 3.96
N GLY A 277 -8.23 24.67 4.21
CA GLY A 277 -8.25 25.60 5.34
C GLY A 277 -6.87 26.09 5.74
N GLU A 278 -6.82 27.12 6.58
CA GLU A 278 -5.57 27.64 7.14
C GLU A 278 -4.86 26.63 8.04
N SER A 279 -3.57 26.85 8.31
CA SER A 279 -2.84 26.08 9.31
C SER A 279 -3.46 26.28 10.69
N GLY A 280 -3.61 25.19 11.45
CA GLY A 280 -4.26 25.20 12.76
C GLY A 280 -5.80 25.24 12.72
N ALA A 281 -6.44 25.10 11.55
CA ALA A 281 -7.90 24.99 11.44
C ALA A 281 -8.48 23.62 11.86
N GLY A 282 -7.63 22.62 12.09
CA GLY A 282 -8.04 21.28 12.54
C GLY A 282 -8.11 20.19 11.46
N LYS A 283 -7.57 20.44 10.26
CA LYS A 283 -7.54 19.50 9.13
C LYS A 283 -6.81 18.19 9.47
N SER A 284 -5.53 18.25 9.81
CA SER A 284 -4.75 17.07 10.21
C SER A 284 -5.29 16.41 11.48
N THR A 285 -5.85 17.18 12.42
CA THR A 285 -6.55 16.64 13.59
C THR A 285 -7.76 15.79 13.18
N THR A 286 -8.53 16.22 12.17
CA THR A 286 -9.66 15.48 11.65
C THR A 286 -9.22 14.14 11.02
N VAL A 287 -8.16 14.16 10.20
CA VAL A 287 -7.63 12.92 9.60
C VAL A 287 -7.02 11.99 10.65
N LYS A 288 -6.30 12.52 11.64
CA LYS A 288 -5.80 11.72 12.77
C LYS A 288 -6.93 11.07 13.58
N ALA A 289 -8.06 11.74 13.73
CA ALA A 289 -9.24 11.16 14.37
C ALA A 289 -9.87 10.06 13.48
N LEU A 290 -9.90 10.25 12.15
CA LEU A 290 -10.38 9.28 11.18
C LEU A 290 -9.59 7.96 11.21
N ILE A 291 -8.26 8.03 11.33
CA ILE A 291 -7.39 6.84 11.40
C ILE A 291 -7.31 6.23 12.80
N GLY A 292 -7.95 6.85 13.80
CA GLY A 292 -7.92 6.39 15.19
C GLY A 292 -6.63 6.69 15.96
N ASP A 293 -5.78 7.58 15.45
CA ASP A 293 -4.52 8.01 16.10
C ASP A 293 -4.78 8.90 17.32
N ILE A 294 -5.88 9.66 17.29
CA ILE A 294 -6.30 10.50 18.42
C ILE A 294 -7.73 10.18 18.87
N PRO A 295 -8.02 10.22 20.19
CA PRO A 295 -9.35 9.94 20.69
C PRO A 295 -10.34 11.04 20.26
N SER A 296 -11.52 10.60 19.84
CA SER A 296 -12.59 11.47 19.36
C SER A 296 -13.95 11.03 19.91
N THR A 297 -14.93 11.92 19.81
CA THR A 297 -16.34 11.68 20.13
C THR A 297 -17.20 11.94 18.90
N GLY A 298 -18.41 11.37 18.87
CA GLY A 298 -19.27 11.36 17.68
C GLY A 298 -19.13 10.06 16.90
N VAL A 299 -19.55 10.08 15.63
CA VAL A 299 -19.39 8.96 14.70
C VAL A 299 -18.18 9.23 13.82
N CYS A 300 -17.30 8.24 13.69
CA CYS A 300 -16.12 8.28 12.86
C CYS A 300 -15.90 6.87 12.30
N ARG A 301 -16.11 6.69 10.99
CA ARG A 301 -16.05 5.37 10.36
C ARG A 301 -15.31 5.41 9.03
N ILE A 302 -14.57 4.36 8.75
CA ILE A 302 -13.98 4.05 7.44
C ILE A 302 -14.42 2.64 7.05
N ALA A 303 -14.96 2.49 5.85
CA ALA A 303 -15.51 1.24 5.34
C ALA A 303 -16.50 0.57 6.33
N GLY A 304 -17.34 1.38 6.98
CA GLY A 304 -18.30 0.91 7.99
C GLY A 304 -17.70 0.58 9.37
N ILE A 305 -16.37 0.48 9.50
CA ILE A 305 -15.66 0.19 10.75
C ILE A 305 -15.43 1.47 11.55
N ASP A 306 -15.65 1.41 12.86
CA ASP A 306 -15.41 2.55 13.74
C ASP A 306 -13.91 2.84 13.89
N SER A 307 -13.51 4.11 13.77
CA SER A 307 -12.11 4.54 13.89
C SER A 307 -11.47 4.18 15.23
N ARG A 308 -12.27 3.94 16.28
CA ARG A 308 -11.78 3.46 17.59
C ARG A 308 -11.35 2.00 17.57
N GLU A 309 -11.79 1.21 16.60
CA GLU A 309 -11.36 -0.17 16.37
C GLU A 309 -10.07 -0.20 15.53
N THR A 310 -9.00 0.44 16.02
CA THR A 310 -7.74 0.72 15.29
C THR A 310 -7.15 -0.49 14.57
N GLN A 311 -7.17 -1.67 15.22
CA GLN A 311 -6.67 -2.92 14.65
C GLN A 311 -7.46 -3.41 13.43
N LYS A 312 -8.75 -3.09 13.35
CA LYS A 312 -9.61 -3.47 12.21
C LYS A 312 -9.60 -2.39 11.13
N VAL A 313 -9.77 -1.12 11.53
CA VAL A 313 -9.92 -0.01 10.58
C VAL A 313 -8.65 0.25 9.76
N ARG A 314 -7.46 -0.04 10.31
CA ARG A 314 -6.16 0.15 9.63
C ARG A 314 -6.05 -0.59 8.29
N HIS A 315 -6.76 -1.71 8.11
CA HIS A 315 -6.72 -2.47 6.86
C HIS A 315 -7.51 -1.80 5.73
N PHE A 316 -8.37 -0.83 6.05
CA PHE A 316 -9.26 -0.18 5.08
C PHE A 316 -8.74 1.18 4.59
N PHE A 317 -7.68 1.72 5.18
CA PHE A 317 -7.07 2.96 4.72
C PHE A 317 -5.55 2.86 4.54
N GLY A 318 -5.04 3.64 3.60
CA GLY A 318 -3.64 4.01 3.50
C GLY A 318 -3.45 5.44 3.97
N TYR A 319 -2.37 5.74 4.67
CA TYR A 319 -2.07 7.09 5.15
C TYR A 319 -0.70 7.54 4.65
N CYS A 320 -0.68 8.63 3.87
CA CYS A 320 0.53 9.32 3.45
C CYS A 320 0.74 10.55 4.34
N PRO A 321 1.73 10.55 5.24
CA PRO A 321 2.06 11.71 6.05
C PRO A 321 2.68 12.84 5.20
N GLN A 322 2.61 14.07 5.72
CA GLN A 322 3.29 15.22 5.12
C GLN A 322 4.82 15.03 5.13
N ASP A 323 5.35 14.64 6.30
CA ASP A 323 6.77 14.37 6.53
C ASP A 323 7.14 13.02 5.92
N LEU A 324 8.13 13.03 5.01
CA LEU A 324 8.59 11.84 4.31
C LEU A 324 9.69 11.09 5.07
N SER A 325 10.21 11.65 6.17
CA SER A 325 11.26 11.03 6.99
C SER A 325 10.82 9.75 7.73
N TYR A 326 9.51 9.44 7.70
CA TYR A 326 9.02 8.16 8.19
C TYR A 326 9.47 6.97 7.32
N MET A 327 9.88 7.19 6.07
CA MET A 327 10.44 6.13 5.22
C MET A 327 11.88 5.78 5.64
N TYR A 328 12.28 4.54 5.39
CA TYR A 328 13.66 4.13 5.59
C TYR A 328 14.54 4.67 4.45
N ASP A 329 15.34 5.69 4.74
CA ASP A 329 16.20 6.38 3.78
C ASP A 329 17.21 5.47 3.08
N THR A 330 17.72 4.47 3.80
CA THR A 330 18.72 3.51 3.29
C THR A 330 18.10 2.39 2.47
N PHE A 331 16.78 2.19 2.56
CA PHE A 331 16.09 1.15 1.84
C PHE A 331 15.74 1.65 0.44
N THR A 332 15.68 0.72 -0.51
CA THR A 332 15.07 0.94 -1.81
C THR A 332 13.57 1.21 -1.69
N PRO A 333 12.92 1.76 -2.73
CA PRO A 333 11.47 1.90 -2.76
C PRO A 333 10.72 0.59 -2.50
N LEU A 334 11.20 -0.51 -3.11
CA LEU A 334 10.56 -1.82 -2.99
C LEU A 334 10.73 -2.38 -1.56
N GLU A 335 11.92 -2.23 -0.97
CA GLU A 335 12.15 -2.64 0.42
C GLU A 335 11.28 -1.86 1.41
N ASN A 336 11.07 -0.55 1.19
CA ASN A 336 10.13 0.23 1.98
C ASN A 336 8.71 -0.34 1.86
N ILE A 337 8.22 -0.58 0.63
CA ILE A 337 6.88 -1.17 0.41
C ILE A 337 6.74 -2.51 1.14
N ILE A 338 7.75 -3.37 1.07
CA ILE A 338 7.75 -4.66 1.76
C ILE A 338 7.75 -4.47 3.29
N ALA A 339 8.60 -3.58 3.81
CA ALA A 339 8.76 -3.35 5.25
C ALA A 339 7.46 -2.84 5.89
N PHE A 340 6.80 -1.87 5.28
CA PHE A 340 5.51 -1.35 5.77
C PHE A 340 4.35 -2.31 5.49
N GLY A 341 4.33 -2.96 4.32
CA GLY A 341 3.28 -3.89 3.92
C GLY A 341 3.16 -5.12 4.83
N LYS A 342 4.28 -5.58 5.41
CA LYS A 342 4.30 -6.71 6.36
C LYS A 342 3.47 -6.47 7.62
N GLN A 343 3.18 -5.22 7.98
CA GLN A 343 2.35 -4.89 9.14
C GLN A 343 0.86 -5.25 8.97
N TYR A 344 0.47 -5.61 7.74
CA TYR A 344 -0.89 -6.00 7.37
C TYR A 344 -1.03 -7.51 7.12
N ASP A 345 -0.08 -8.30 7.62
CA ASP A 345 -0.08 -9.77 7.51
C ASP A 345 -0.07 -10.25 6.04
N ILE A 346 0.46 -9.43 5.12
CA ILE A 346 0.53 -9.75 3.68
C ILE A 346 1.83 -10.51 3.40
N PRO A 347 1.79 -11.66 2.73
CA PRO A 347 2.99 -12.38 2.37
C PRO A 347 3.90 -11.55 1.44
N GLU A 348 5.20 -11.60 1.72
CA GLU A 348 6.22 -10.81 1.02
C GLU A 348 6.21 -10.96 -0.50
N TRP A 349 5.92 -12.15 -1.03
CA TRP A 349 5.84 -12.36 -2.47
C TRP A 349 4.69 -11.57 -3.12
N GLN A 350 3.56 -11.38 -2.43
CA GLN A 350 2.47 -10.53 -2.90
C GLN A 350 2.87 -9.06 -2.83
N LEU A 351 3.53 -8.64 -1.74
CA LEU A 351 4.06 -7.27 -1.60
C LEU A 351 5.08 -6.94 -2.67
N ILE A 352 5.93 -7.89 -3.06
CA ILE A 352 6.89 -7.72 -4.16
C ILE A 352 6.16 -7.50 -5.48
N GLN A 353 5.18 -8.36 -5.81
CA GLN A 353 4.41 -8.24 -7.05
C GLN A 353 3.63 -6.92 -7.10
N ARG A 354 2.89 -6.62 -6.03
CA ARG A 354 2.11 -5.40 -5.90
C ARG A 354 3.00 -4.16 -5.91
N GLY A 355 4.10 -4.18 -5.17
CA GLY A 355 5.07 -3.09 -5.11
C GLY A 355 5.71 -2.80 -6.47
N LYS A 356 6.09 -3.83 -7.23
CA LYS A 356 6.59 -3.65 -8.61
C LYS A 356 5.55 -3.01 -9.53
N THR A 357 4.29 -3.42 -9.43
CA THR A 357 3.19 -2.80 -10.18
C THR A 357 3.02 -1.34 -9.80
N LEU A 358 2.89 -1.03 -8.50
CA LEU A 358 2.73 0.36 -8.02
C LEU A 358 3.90 1.26 -8.43
N LEU A 359 5.14 0.77 -8.28
CA LEU A 359 6.32 1.53 -8.68
C LEU A 359 6.38 1.75 -10.20
N ARG A 360 5.88 0.81 -11.01
CA ARG A 360 5.77 0.98 -12.46
C ARG A 360 4.74 2.04 -12.80
N ASP A 361 3.55 1.93 -12.22
CA ASP A 361 2.41 2.80 -12.49
C ASP A 361 2.70 4.25 -12.07
N PHE A 362 3.55 4.45 -11.06
CA PHE A 362 4.01 5.77 -10.63
C PHE A 362 5.34 6.22 -11.28
N GLY A 363 5.90 5.46 -12.21
CA GLY A 363 7.12 5.86 -12.94
C GLY A 363 8.37 5.93 -12.05
N VAL A 364 8.46 5.13 -11.00
CA VAL A 364 9.61 5.06 -10.08
C VAL A 364 10.37 3.73 -10.19
N LEU A 365 9.83 2.74 -10.91
CA LEU A 365 10.41 1.39 -11.01
C LEU A 365 11.87 1.38 -11.51
N GLU A 366 12.23 2.26 -12.45
CA GLU A 366 13.59 2.35 -13.00
C GLU A 366 14.64 2.75 -11.95
N LYS A 367 14.22 3.45 -10.89
CA LYS A 367 15.04 3.77 -9.72
C LYS A 367 14.84 2.80 -8.56
N GLY A 368 14.22 1.65 -8.79
CA GLY A 368 13.91 0.66 -7.76
C GLY A 368 15.13 0.08 -7.04
N ASN A 369 16.34 0.24 -7.60
CA ASN A 369 17.60 -0.18 -6.96
C ASN A 369 18.34 0.95 -6.23
N ALA A 370 17.89 2.20 -6.39
CA ALA A 370 18.46 3.35 -5.68
C ALA A 370 17.90 3.41 -4.26
N SER A 371 18.68 3.95 -3.32
CA SER A 371 18.18 4.19 -1.96
C SER A 371 17.15 5.33 -1.95
N THR A 372 16.19 5.31 -1.03
CA THR A 372 15.10 6.30 -0.99
C THR A 372 15.63 7.72 -0.81
N LYS A 373 16.75 7.91 -0.10
CA LYS A 373 17.45 9.21 0.02
C LYS A 373 17.99 9.77 -1.30
N GLU A 374 18.19 8.94 -2.34
CA GLU A 374 18.69 9.37 -3.66
C GLU A 374 17.57 9.83 -4.60
N LEU A 375 16.31 9.65 -4.18
CA LEU A 375 15.14 10.07 -4.94
C LEU A 375 14.89 11.57 -4.77
N SER A 376 14.34 12.21 -5.81
CA SER A 376 13.82 13.59 -5.67
C SER A 376 12.61 13.61 -4.72
N GLY A 377 12.29 14.78 -4.14
CA GLY A 377 11.13 14.90 -3.23
C GLY A 377 9.81 14.43 -3.86
N GLY A 378 9.58 14.71 -5.14
CA GLY A 378 8.41 14.19 -5.87
C GLY A 378 8.44 12.67 -6.08
N GLN A 379 9.62 12.08 -6.27
CA GLN A 379 9.79 10.61 -6.33
C GLN A 379 9.54 9.98 -4.96
N GLN A 380 10.08 10.55 -3.88
CA GLN A 380 9.83 10.10 -2.51
C GLN A 380 8.33 10.16 -2.17
N ARG A 381 7.63 11.23 -2.60
CA ARG A 381 6.17 11.34 -2.44
C ARG A 381 5.42 10.21 -3.14
N ARG A 382 5.80 9.88 -4.39
CA ARG A 382 5.21 8.75 -5.14
C ARG A 382 5.47 7.40 -4.47
N VAL A 383 6.66 7.20 -3.91
CA VAL A 383 6.99 6.00 -3.12
C VAL A 383 6.13 5.93 -1.85
N SER A 384 5.95 7.06 -1.15
CA SER A 384 5.08 7.13 0.03
C SER A 384 3.63 6.75 -0.29
N ILE A 385 3.12 7.16 -1.45
CA ILE A 385 1.79 6.75 -1.95
C ILE A 385 1.77 5.26 -2.27
N ALA A 386 2.81 4.71 -2.91
CA ALA A 386 2.92 3.28 -3.17
C ALA A 386 2.92 2.45 -1.88
N ILE A 387 3.63 2.90 -0.84
CA ILE A 387 3.62 2.27 0.48
C ILE A 387 2.20 2.26 1.05
N ALA A 388 1.50 3.39 1.00
CA ALA A 388 0.14 3.51 1.52
C ALA A 388 -0.89 2.65 0.75
N LEU A 389 -0.61 2.29 -0.50
CA LEU A 389 -1.46 1.46 -1.35
C LEU A 389 -1.09 -0.03 -1.37
N ALA A 390 0.03 -0.41 -0.74
CA ALA A 390 0.58 -1.76 -0.82
C ALA A 390 -0.40 -2.84 -0.37
N HIS A 391 -1.25 -2.52 0.60
CA HIS A 391 -2.30 -3.39 1.14
C HIS A 391 -3.68 -3.14 0.53
N ASN A 392 -3.80 -2.53 -0.65
CA ASN A 392 -5.10 -2.34 -1.32
C ASN A 392 -6.21 -1.70 -0.44
N PRO A 393 -5.96 -0.53 0.16
CA PRO A 393 -6.95 0.14 0.99
C PRO A 393 -8.16 0.62 0.19
N ARG A 394 -9.31 0.77 0.88
CA ARG A 394 -10.51 1.42 0.33
C ARG A 394 -10.39 2.94 0.28
N VAL A 395 -9.61 3.52 1.19
CA VAL A 395 -9.42 4.96 1.31
C VAL A 395 -7.94 5.31 1.37
N LEU A 396 -7.48 6.25 0.55
CA LEU A 396 -6.15 6.84 0.65
C LEU A 396 -6.27 8.24 1.27
N LEU A 397 -5.68 8.42 2.45
CA LEU A 397 -5.64 9.66 3.20
C LEU A 397 -4.27 10.31 3.03
N MET A 398 -4.20 11.58 2.63
CA MET A 398 -2.94 12.28 2.38
C MET A 398 -2.91 13.64 3.05
N ASP A 399 -1.88 13.89 3.86
CA ASP A 399 -1.69 15.18 4.54
C ASP A 399 -0.71 16.06 3.75
N GLU A 400 -1.23 17.14 3.14
CA GLU A 400 -0.48 18.12 2.34
C GLU A 400 0.49 17.51 1.29
N PRO A 401 0.02 16.59 0.41
CA PRO A 401 0.92 15.82 -0.44
C PRO A 401 1.61 16.64 -1.55
N THR A 402 1.04 17.81 -1.89
CA THR A 402 1.57 18.76 -2.89
C THR A 402 2.48 19.83 -2.29
N SER A 403 2.68 19.82 -0.96
CA SER A 403 3.51 20.80 -0.27
C SER A 403 4.98 20.66 -0.70
N GLY A 404 5.62 21.77 -1.04
CA GLY A 404 6.99 21.81 -1.54
C GLY A 404 7.19 21.39 -3.00
N LEU A 405 6.11 21.05 -3.73
CA LEU A 405 6.18 20.75 -5.17
C LEU A 405 5.95 22.01 -6.01
N ASP A 406 6.73 22.13 -7.10
CA ASP A 406 6.49 23.10 -8.17
C ASP A 406 5.18 22.80 -8.94
N PRO A 407 4.69 23.74 -9.78
CA PRO A 407 3.41 23.58 -10.49
C PRO A 407 3.32 22.33 -11.39
N ASP A 408 4.43 21.93 -12.02
CA ASP A 408 4.44 20.80 -12.95
C ASP A 408 4.34 19.48 -12.18
N ASN A 409 5.18 19.31 -11.15
CA ASN A 409 5.15 18.14 -10.26
C ASN A 409 3.82 18.01 -9.51
N ARG A 410 3.20 19.13 -9.14
CA ARG A 410 1.85 19.14 -8.53
C ARG A 410 0.80 18.61 -9.50
N SER A 411 0.83 19.09 -10.75
CA SER A 411 -0.10 18.63 -11.79
C SER A 411 0.11 17.15 -12.11
N GLU A 412 1.36 16.69 -12.15
CA GLU A 412 1.71 15.28 -12.30
C GLU A 412 1.15 14.43 -11.15
N LEU A 413 1.30 14.89 -9.91
CA LEU A 413 0.75 14.20 -8.73
C LEU A 413 -0.78 14.03 -8.84
N TRP A 414 -1.52 15.08 -9.20
CA TRP A 414 -2.97 14.98 -9.39
C TRP A 414 -3.37 13.98 -10.48
N ARG A 415 -2.55 13.80 -11.53
CA ARG A 415 -2.77 12.76 -12.54
C ARG A 415 -2.63 11.37 -11.94
N TYR A 416 -1.62 11.14 -11.08
CA TYR A 416 -1.49 9.86 -10.37
C TYR A 416 -2.66 9.62 -9.41
N LEU A 417 -3.13 10.65 -8.69
CA LEU A 417 -4.28 10.50 -7.78
C LEU A 417 -5.55 10.11 -8.55
N ASN A 418 -5.81 10.76 -9.68
CA ASN A 418 -6.94 10.40 -10.53
C ASN A 418 -6.80 8.97 -11.09
N PHE A 419 -5.59 8.58 -11.50
CA PHE A 419 -5.31 7.20 -11.93
C PHE A 419 -5.59 6.19 -10.81
N ILE A 420 -5.10 6.44 -9.59
CA ILE A 420 -5.35 5.57 -8.41
C ILE A 420 -6.85 5.40 -8.17
N ASN A 421 -7.60 6.49 -8.23
CA ASN A 421 -9.04 6.47 -8.02
C ASN A 421 -9.76 5.64 -9.08
N GLN A 422 -9.41 5.81 -10.36
CA GLN A 422 -10.06 5.14 -11.48
C GLN A 422 -9.66 3.66 -11.61
N GLU A 423 -8.38 3.33 -11.50
CA GLU A 423 -7.86 1.99 -11.74
C GLU A 423 -7.94 1.08 -10.51
N TYR A 424 -7.74 1.62 -9.31
CA TYR A 424 -7.79 0.82 -8.09
C TYR A 424 -9.11 0.97 -7.32
N GLY A 425 -10.03 1.85 -7.78
CA GLY A 425 -11.28 2.13 -7.08
C GLY A 425 -11.09 2.76 -5.70
N THR A 426 -9.89 3.28 -5.41
CA THR A 426 -9.55 3.82 -4.09
C THR A 426 -10.13 5.21 -3.93
N SER A 427 -10.89 5.42 -2.85
CA SER A 427 -11.43 6.74 -2.51
C SER A 427 -10.33 7.61 -1.90
N ILE A 428 -10.30 8.91 -2.18
CA ILE A 428 -9.13 9.74 -1.81
C ILE A 428 -9.55 10.89 -0.92
N VAL A 429 -8.82 11.14 0.17
CA VAL A 429 -8.97 12.34 0.99
C VAL A 429 -7.63 13.08 1.02
N VAL A 430 -7.64 14.32 0.55
CA VAL A 430 -6.46 15.19 0.49
C VAL A 430 -6.64 16.37 1.44
N ILE A 431 -5.72 16.55 2.38
CA ILE A 431 -5.58 17.82 3.07
C ILE A 431 -4.70 18.73 2.21
N THR A 432 -5.17 19.95 1.95
CA THR A 432 -4.39 20.95 1.20
C THR A 432 -4.67 22.36 1.71
N HIS A 433 -3.66 23.21 1.65
CA HIS A 433 -3.79 24.65 1.88
C HIS A 433 -4.01 25.44 0.58
N TYR A 434 -4.08 24.75 -0.56
CA TYR A 434 -4.33 25.36 -1.87
C TYR A 434 -5.79 25.14 -2.30
N PRO A 435 -6.67 26.15 -2.21
CA PRO A 435 -8.07 25.98 -2.60
C PRO A 435 -8.25 25.59 -4.08
N VAL A 436 -7.30 25.96 -4.95
CA VAL A 436 -7.31 25.58 -6.37
C VAL A 436 -7.29 24.05 -6.56
N GLU A 437 -6.66 23.31 -5.64
CA GLU A 437 -6.59 21.85 -5.72
C GLU A 437 -7.94 21.20 -5.43
N ALA A 438 -8.83 21.88 -4.71
CA ALA A 438 -10.17 21.39 -4.43
C ALA A 438 -11.05 21.30 -5.69
N GLU A 439 -10.66 21.96 -6.79
CA GLU A 439 -11.35 21.84 -8.09
C GLU A 439 -11.21 20.46 -8.72
N PHE A 440 -10.22 19.66 -8.31
CA PHE A 440 -10.00 18.29 -8.81
C PHE A 440 -10.79 17.23 -8.03
N CYS A 441 -11.51 17.62 -6.96
CA CYS A 441 -12.22 16.70 -6.08
C CYS A 441 -13.74 16.77 -6.26
N ASP A 442 -14.42 15.65 -6.01
CA ASP A 442 -15.89 15.57 -6.04
C ASP A 442 -16.54 16.35 -4.89
N LYS A 443 -15.88 16.35 -3.73
CA LYS A 443 -16.31 17.03 -2.51
C LYS A 443 -15.21 17.90 -1.94
N VAL A 444 -15.61 18.96 -1.24
CA VAL A 444 -14.72 19.86 -0.52
C VAL A 444 -15.26 20.09 0.87
N ALA A 445 -14.40 19.99 1.88
CA ALA A 445 -14.65 20.37 3.26
C ALA A 445 -13.79 21.59 3.61
N VAL A 446 -14.41 22.74 3.86
CA VAL A 446 -13.74 23.99 4.17
C VAL A 446 -13.67 24.20 5.67
N PHE A 447 -12.46 24.35 6.18
CA PHE A 447 -12.16 24.56 7.60
C PHE A 447 -11.67 25.99 7.86
N LEU A 448 -12.17 26.61 8.93
CA LEU A 448 -11.68 27.89 9.44
C LEU A 448 -11.18 27.76 10.87
N ARG A 449 -10.12 28.50 11.18
CA ARG A 449 -9.52 28.53 12.52
C ARG A 449 -10.54 29.03 13.54
N GLY A 450 -10.74 28.24 14.59
CA GLY A 450 -11.70 28.54 15.65
C GLY A 450 -13.15 28.13 15.35
N GLN A 451 -13.49 27.73 14.12
CA GLN A 451 -14.84 27.29 13.74
C GLN A 451 -14.90 25.82 13.29
N SER A 452 -13.75 25.19 13.00
CA SER A 452 -13.69 23.84 12.40
C SER A 452 -14.33 23.84 11.00
N LEU A 453 -15.23 22.90 10.68
CA LEU A 453 -15.88 22.79 9.38
C LEU A 453 -16.96 23.88 9.21
N VAL A 454 -16.81 24.74 8.19
CA VAL A 454 -17.75 25.82 7.90
C VAL A 454 -18.52 25.62 6.59
N ALA A 455 -18.00 24.82 5.67
CA ALA A 455 -18.70 24.46 4.45
C ALA A 455 -18.33 23.04 3.99
N TYR A 456 -19.27 22.34 3.39
CA TYR A 456 -19.07 21.01 2.82
C TYR A 456 -20.02 20.80 1.64
N GLY A 457 -19.51 20.31 0.52
CA GLY A 457 -20.30 20.05 -0.69
C GLY A 457 -19.42 19.86 -1.92
N SER A 458 -20.03 19.69 -3.10
CA SER A 458 -19.24 19.69 -4.35
C SER A 458 -18.72 21.10 -4.68
N PRO A 459 -17.56 21.24 -5.35
CA PRO A 459 -17.03 22.55 -5.73
C PRO A 459 -18.06 23.42 -6.47
N ALA A 460 -18.84 22.82 -7.36
CA ALA A 460 -19.90 23.51 -8.09
C ALA A 460 -20.97 24.08 -7.15
N ARG A 461 -21.51 23.28 -6.22
CA ARG A 461 -22.55 23.72 -5.28
C ARG A 461 -22.06 24.80 -4.31
N LEU A 462 -20.81 24.68 -3.85
CA LEU A 462 -20.19 25.70 -3.00
C LEU A 462 -20.10 27.03 -3.77
N LYS A 463 -19.61 27.01 -5.01
CA LYS A 463 -19.56 28.21 -5.86
C LYS A 463 -20.95 28.78 -6.18
N GLU A 464 -21.95 27.94 -6.39
CA GLU A 464 -23.33 28.36 -6.60
C GLU A 464 -23.94 29.09 -5.39
N SER A 465 -23.39 28.92 -4.19
CA SER A 465 -23.84 29.66 -3.00
C SER A 465 -23.27 31.09 -2.92
N MET A 466 -22.40 31.49 -3.85
CA MET A 466 -21.95 32.87 -4.00
C MET A 466 -22.99 33.74 -4.74
N PRO A 467 -22.93 35.08 -4.64
CA PRO A 467 -23.85 35.98 -5.36
C PRO A 467 -23.93 35.66 -6.85
N SER A 468 -25.09 35.89 -7.46
CA SER A 468 -25.34 35.53 -8.86
C SER A 468 -24.98 34.08 -9.21
N ARG A 469 -25.15 33.15 -8.27
CA ARG A 469 -24.81 31.71 -8.40
C ARG A 469 -23.34 31.47 -8.80
N GLY A 470 -22.43 32.27 -8.28
CA GLY A 470 -20.99 32.16 -8.56
C GLY A 470 -20.54 32.82 -9.87
N PHE A 471 -21.41 33.57 -10.55
CA PHE A 471 -20.99 34.46 -11.62
C PHE A 471 -20.59 35.84 -11.07
N ALA A 472 -19.58 36.42 -11.69
CA ALA A 472 -19.03 37.73 -11.35
C ALA A 472 -18.66 38.49 -12.62
N VAL A 473 -18.55 39.81 -12.52
CA VAL A 473 -17.91 40.62 -13.58
C VAL A 473 -16.40 40.54 -13.38
N GLY A 474 -15.67 40.05 -14.38
CA GLY A 474 -14.21 39.99 -14.38
C GLY A 474 -13.60 41.20 -15.09
N ILE A 475 -12.69 41.91 -14.43
CA ILE A 475 -11.94 43.04 -14.99
C ILE A 475 -10.45 42.73 -14.89
N VAL A 476 -9.74 42.82 -16.01
CA VAL A 476 -8.27 42.72 -16.05
C VAL A 476 -7.72 44.11 -16.32
N LEU A 477 -6.86 44.58 -15.42
CA LEU A 477 -6.18 45.86 -15.56
C LEU A 477 -4.93 45.75 -16.46
N HIS A 478 -4.40 46.88 -16.91
CA HIS A 478 -3.09 46.91 -17.58
C HIS A 478 -1.94 46.64 -16.61
N GLU A 479 -2.07 47.13 -15.39
CA GLU A 479 -1.10 46.99 -14.31
C GLU A 479 -1.86 46.87 -12.97
N VAL A 480 -1.21 46.34 -11.93
CA VAL A 480 -1.81 46.23 -10.60
C VAL A 480 -1.97 47.62 -9.97
N ASP A 481 -3.21 48.08 -9.82
CA ASP A 481 -3.53 49.33 -9.10
C ASP A 481 -4.22 49.04 -7.75
N PRO A 482 -3.64 49.48 -6.61
CA PRO A 482 -4.23 49.30 -5.29
C PRO A 482 -5.59 50.00 -5.11
N ARG A 483 -5.84 51.09 -5.83
CA ARG A 483 -7.08 51.89 -5.76
C ARG A 483 -8.24 51.23 -6.48
N ALA A 484 -7.95 50.28 -7.38
CA ALA A 484 -8.98 49.65 -8.21
C ALA A 484 -10.01 48.90 -7.38
N ARG A 485 -9.57 48.17 -6.35
CA ARG A 485 -10.49 47.43 -5.47
C ARG A 485 -11.44 48.36 -4.74
N GLU A 486 -10.94 49.39 -4.06
CA GLU A 486 -11.77 50.36 -3.33
C GLU A 486 -12.73 51.10 -4.26
N THR A 487 -12.26 51.45 -5.47
CA THR A 487 -13.09 52.09 -6.51
C THR A 487 -14.26 51.20 -6.94
N LEU A 488 -14.00 49.91 -7.15
CA LEU A 488 -15.03 48.95 -7.57
C LEU A 488 -15.96 48.55 -6.41
N GLU A 489 -15.47 48.51 -5.17
CA GLU A 489 -16.30 48.27 -3.98
C GLU A 489 -17.29 49.43 -3.74
N ALA A 490 -16.96 50.65 -4.18
CA ALA A 490 -17.85 51.81 -4.11
C ALA A 490 -18.93 51.87 -5.23
N VAL A 491 -18.87 50.95 -6.22
CA VAL A 491 -19.87 50.91 -7.30
C VAL A 491 -21.22 50.44 -6.75
N GLU A 492 -22.27 51.19 -7.01
CA GLU A 492 -23.63 50.83 -6.59
C GLU A 492 -24.04 49.48 -7.19
N GLY A 493 -24.44 48.55 -6.32
CA GLY A 493 -24.83 47.18 -6.66
C GLY A 493 -23.70 46.15 -6.52
N ALA A 494 -22.45 46.56 -6.30
CA ALA A 494 -21.37 45.65 -5.94
C ALA A 494 -21.58 45.12 -4.50
N LYS A 495 -21.58 43.79 -4.33
CA LYS A 495 -21.63 43.16 -2.99
C LYS A 495 -20.24 43.15 -2.36
N PHE A 496 -19.25 42.69 -3.12
CA PHE A 496 -17.84 42.68 -2.74
C PHE A 496 -16.96 42.47 -3.98
N VAL A 497 -15.68 42.83 -3.85
CA VAL A 497 -14.69 42.69 -4.94
C VAL A 497 -13.50 41.90 -4.46
N LEU A 498 -13.09 40.92 -5.26
CA LEU A 498 -11.86 40.16 -5.04
C LEU A 498 -10.81 40.57 -6.07
N GLN A 499 -9.61 40.91 -5.60
CA GLN A 499 -8.47 41.27 -6.46
C GLN A 499 -7.37 40.22 -6.34
N ARG A 500 -6.89 39.73 -7.48
CA ARG A 500 -5.77 38.79 -7.62
C ARG A 500 -4.81 39.32 -8.69
N GLY A 501 -3.84 40.12 -8.26
CA GLY A 501 -2.97 40.86 -9.16
C GLY A 501 -3.78 41.84 -10.03
N GLU A 502 -3.68 41.69 -11.34
CA GLU A 502 -4.39 42.52 -12.33
C GLU A 502 -5.87 42.13 -12.50
N LEU A 503 -6.28 40.93 -12.05
CA LEU A 503 -7.64 40.45 -12.18
C LEU A 503 -8.49 40.84 -10.98
N LEU A 504 -9.59 41.54 -11.22
CA LEU A 504 -10.63 41.83 -10.25
C LEU A 504 -11.92 41.08 -10.63
N LYS A 505 -12.59 40.50 -9.65
CA LYS A 505 -13.92 39.90 -9.80
C LYS A 505 -14.90 40.63 -8.90
N ILE A 506 -15.94 41.20 -9.49
CA ILE A 506 -17.01 41.92 -8.80
C ILE A 506 -18.18 40.95 -8.65
N PHE A 507 -18.53 40.63 -7.41
CA PHE A 507 -19.71 39.83 -7.08
C PHE A 507 -20.89 40.74 -6.77
N THR A 508 -22.07 40.38 -7.24
CA THR A 508 -23.26 41.22 -7.22
C THR A 508 -24.53 40.35 -7.30
N GLU A 509 -25.68 40.93 -6.97
CA GLU A 509 -27.01 40.36 -7.26
C GLU A 509 -27.72 41.09 -8.42
N GLU A 510 -27.12 42.18 -8.92
CA GLU A 510 -27.62 42.94 -10.05
C GLU A 510 -27.24 42.26 -11.38
N PRO A 511 -27.93 42.59 -12.49
CA PRO A 511 -27.53 42.14 -13.82
C PRO A 511 -26.07 42.48 -14.12
N LEU A 512 -25.30 41.47 -14.54
CA LEU A 512 -23.85 41.58 -14.71
C LEU A 512 -23.45 42.62 -15.75
N GLU A 513 -24.26 42.82 -16.79
CA GLU A 513 -24.02 43.84 -17.82
C GLU A 513 -24.03 45.25 -17.25
N ILE A 514 -24.98 45.54 -16.33
CA ILE A 514 -25.13 46.86 -15.69
C ILE A 514 -23.91 47.14 -14.80
N ILE A 515 -23.51 46.14 -14.00
CA ILE A 515 -22.35 46.28 -13.12
C ILE A 515 -21.05 46.43 -13.92
N ALA A 516 -20.91 45.72 -15.04
CA ALA A 516 -19.75 45.86 -15.91
C ALA A 516 -19.62 47.27 -16.48
N GLU A 517 -20.72 47.88 -16.94
CA GLU A 517 -20.72 49.25 -17.45
C GLU A 517 -20.33 50.26 -16.36
N ARG A 518 -20.98 50.19 -15.19
CA ARG A 518 -20.70 51.08 -14.04
C ARG A 518 -19.26 50.96 -13.57
N ALA A 519 -18.73 49.74 -13.50
CA ALA A 519 -17.36 49.46 -13.08
C ALA A 519 -16.32 50.08 -14.03
N VAL A 520 -16.54 50.00 -15.35
CA VAL A 520 -15.65 50.61 -16.34
C VAL A 520 -15.67 52.13 -16.23
N ILE A 521 -16.85 52.74 -16.05
CA ILE A 521 -16.98 54.20 -15.85
C ILE A 521 -16.20 54.63 -14.59
N ALA A 522 -16.42 53.96 -13.46
CA ALA A 522 -15.76 54.29 -12.19
C ALA A 522 -14.23 54.17 -12.27
N LEU A 523 -13.70 53.13 -12.91
CA LEU A 523 -12.27 52.98 -13.13
C LEU A 523 -11.70 54.06 -14.05
N LYS A 524 -12.43 54.41 -15.12
CA LYS A 524 -12.02 55.46 -16.06
C LYS A 524 -11.96 56.84 -15.41
N GLU A 525 -12.92 57.18 -14.55
CA GLU A 525 -12.93 58.44 -13.78
C GLU A 525 -11.73 58.56 -12.84
N LYS A 526 -11.23 57.43 -12.32
CA LYS A 526 -10.02 57.37 -11.48
C LYS A 526 -8.73 57.24 -12.30
N GLY A 527 -8.80 57.22 -13.62
CA GLY A 527 -7.65 57.07 -14.52
C GLY A 527 -6.99 55.69 -14.46
N ILE A 528 -7.73 54.65 -14.09
CA ILE A 528 -7.22 53.28 -13.97
C ILE A 528 -7.43 52.55 -15.32
N GLY A 529 -6.33 52.08 -15.92
CA GLY A 529 -6.35 51.44 -17.22
C GLY A 529 -6.94 50.03 -17.19
N VAL A 530 -8.04 49.80 -17.92
CA VAL A 530 -8.68 48.50 -18.09
C VAL A 530 -8.26 47.85 -19.40
N LYS A 531 -7.77 46.61 -19.33
CA LYS A 531 -7.33 45.82 -20.48
C LYS A 531 -8.45 44.94 -21.04
N ILE A 532 -9.17 44.22 -20.18
CA ILE A 532 -10.24 43.29 -20.57
C ILE A 532 -11.39 43.38 -19.57
N VAL A 533 -12.62 43.33 -20.09
CA VAL A 533 -13.84 43.14 -19.29
C VAL A 533 -14.53 41.87 -19.74
N LYS A 534 -14.81 40.97 -18.81
CA LYS A 534 -15.64 39.79 -18.98
C LYS A 534 -16.91 39.98 -18.17
N THR A 535 -18.02 40.25 -18.83
CA THR A 535 -19.34 40.42 -18.19
C THR A 535 -19.73 39.19 -17.38
N LYS A 536 -19.37 37.99 -17.84
CA LYS A 536 -19.61 36.74 -17.13
C LYS A 536 -18.32 35.97 -16.88
N SER A 537 -17.81 36.07 -15.66
CA SER A 537 -16.66 35.33 -15.14
C SER A 537 -17.13 34.34 -14.07
N VAL A 538 -16.62 33.11 -14.09
CA VAL A 538 -17.00 32.08 -13.12
C VAL A 538 -16.08 32.19 -11.89
N ALA A 539 -16.65 32.08 -10.70
CA ALA A 539 -15.89 31.90 -9.47
C ALA A 539 -15.10 30.58 -9.51
N ASP A 540 -13.93 30.58 -8.89
CA ASP A 540 -13.18 29.36 -8.61
C ASP A 540 -13.14 29.10 -7.09
N MET A 541 -12.63 27.95 -6.66
CA MET A 541 -12.53 27.61 -5.24
C MET A 541 -11.62 28.54 -4.45
N VAL A 542 -10.69 29.25 -5.11
CA VAL A 542 -9.89 30.30 -4.46
C VAL A 542 -10.76 31.50 -4.13
N ASP A 543 -11.61 31.94 -5.06
CA ASP A 543 -12.58 33.01 -4.80
C ASP A 543 -13.55 32.65 -3.67
N TYR A 544 -14.08 31.43 -3.69
CA TYR A 544 -14.98 30.93 -2.64
C TYR A 544 -14.30 30.93 -1.28
N TYR A 545 -13.08 30.39 -1.21
CA TYR A 545 -12.31 30.33 0.03
C TYR A 545 -11.97 31.73 0.57
N ILE A 546 -11.58 32.68 -0.29
CA ILE A 546 -11.36 34.08 0.10
C ILE A 546 -12.66 34.72 0.59
N GLY A 547 -13.79 34.44 -0.08
CA GLY A 547 -15.11 34.93 0.32
C GLY A 547 -15.47 34.47 1.73
N ILE A 548 -15.31 33.18 2.02
CA ILE A 548 -15.60 32.59 3.34
C ILE A 548 -14.65 33.14 4.41
N THR A 549 -13.34 33.13 4.16
CA THR A 549 -12.33 33.56 5.15
C THR A 549 -12.48 35.03 5.54
N ARG A 550 -12.91 35.88 4.60
CA ARG A 550 -13.20 37.30 4.85
C ARG A 550 -14.60 37.58 5.40
N GLY A 551 -15.42 36.54 5.60
CA GLY A 551 -16.81 36.70 6.05
C GLY A 551 -17.72 37.40 5.04
N LEU A 552 -17.35 37.41 3.75
CA LEU A 552 -18.13 38.01 2.66
C LEU A 552 -19.29 37.12 2.23
N ILE A 553 -19.18 35.82 2.46
CA ILE A 553 -20.23 34.82 2.23
C ILE A 553 -20.32 33.85 3.41
N GLN A 554 -21.49 33.25 3.61
CA GLN A 554 -21.70 32.23 4.62
C GLN A 554 -21.46 30.83 4.02
N GLY A 555 -20.74 29.98 4.75
CA GLY A 555 -20.51 28.60 4.33
C GLY A 555 -21.79 27.76 4.39
N THR A 556 -21.89 26.79 3.47
CA THR A 556 -23.01 25.86 3.37
C THR A 556 -22.54 24.43 3.59
N ILE A 557 -23.30 23.64 4.35
CA ILE A 557 -23.00 22.21 4.61
C ILE A 557 -24.10 21.38 3.96
N GLU A 558 -23.72 20.61 2.95
CA GLU A 558 -24.56 19.59 2.33
C GLU A 558 -24.89 18.51 3.36
N LYS A 559 -26.18 18.19 3.50
CA LYS A 559 -26.68 17.22 4.48
C LYS A 559 -26.56 15.77 4.03
#